data_AF-A0A379IDB6-F1
#
_entry.id   AF-A0A379IDB6-F1
#
_cell.length_a   1.000
_cell.length_b   1.000
_cell.length_c   1.000
_cell.angle_alpha   90.00
_cell.angle_beta   90.00
_cell.angle_gamma   90.00
#
_symmetry.space_group_name_H-M   'P 1'
#
loop_
_entity.id
_entity.type
_entity.pdbx_description
1 polymer ?
#
loop_
_entity_poly.entity_id
_entity_poly.type
_entity_poly.pdbx_seq_one_letter_code
_entity_poly.pdbx_strand_id
1 'polypeptide(L)'
;MSSKSKSRATTFHDLWEVSHAAGRLTSQACTISARHLQDGITRSIFNREVAYYARSIVRDVEQGKKTANQGLIEIKTEQQSLLNQSMEIGRKGIGVVAGALQIATGAGICYASVGTLCLIAGVPLMAHGAWRK
;
A
#
# COMPACT_ATOMS: atom_id res chain seq x y z
N MET A 1 -26.17 0.59 20.76
CA MET A 1 -25.29 1.77 20.66
C MET A 1 -24.81 1.88 19.22
N SER A 2 -25.26 2.90 18.49
CA SER A 2 -25.02 3.08 17.05
C SER A 2 -23.86 4.05 16.83
N SER A 3 -22.68 3.55 16.48
CA SER A 3 -21.56 4.38 16.06
C SER A 3 -21.67 4.65 14.56
N LYS A 4 -22.42 5.70 14.20
CA LYS A 4 -22.41 6.27 12.85
C LYS A 4 -21.00 6.80 12.55
N SER A 5 -20.24 6.06 11.74
CA SER A 5 -19.05 6.60 11.06
C SER A 5 -19.52 7.68 10.08
N LYS A 6 -19.58 8.92 10.55
CA LYS A 6 -19.83 10.09 9.72
C LYS A 6 -18.50 10.45 9.08
N SER A 7 -18.40 10.30 7.76
CA SER A 7 -17.28 10.84 6.97
C SER A 7 -17.10 12.32 7.33
N ARG A 8 -16.02 12.63 8.06
CA ARG A 8 -15.60 14.00 8.37
C ARG A 8 -14.85 14.50 7.13
N ALA A 9 -15.18 15.71 6.67
CA ALA A 9 -14.43 16.33 5.58
C ALA A 9 -12.94 16.36 5.94
N THR A 10 -12.09 15.85 5.04
CA THR A 10 -10.64 15.83 5.19
C THR A 10 -10.14 17.25 5.40
N THR A 11 -9.47 17.52 6.52
CA THR A 11 -8.90 18.85 6.78
C THR A 11 -7.57 19.02 6.04
N PHE A 12 -7.13 20.26 5.84
CA PHE A 12 -5.80 20.55 5.29
C PHE A 12 -4.68 19.92 6.14
N HIS A 13 -4.84 19.93 7.47
CA HIS A 13 -3.88 19.31 8.38
C HIS A 13 -3.84 17.78 8.20
N ASP A 14 -4.99 17.14 8.08
CA ASP A 14 -5.10 15.70 7.81
C ASP A 14 -4.41 15.30 6.50
N LEU A 15 -4.64 16.07 5.43
CA LEU A 15 -4.04 15.81 4.13
C LEU A 15 -2.52 16.01 4.17
N TRP A 16 -2.05 17.03 4.91
CA TRP A 16 -0.63 17.29 5.11
C TRP A 16 0.05 16.15 5.87
N GLU A 17 -0.55 15.67 6.96
CA GLU A 17 -0.03 14.53 7.75
C GLU A 17 0.14 13.28 6.89
N VAL A 18 -0.88 12.92 6.10
CA VAL A 18 -0.83 11.75 5.21
C VAL A 18 0.22 11.95 4.11
N SER A 19 0.31 13.15 3.53
CA SER A 19 1.31 13.47 2.50
C SER A 19 2.74 13.41 3.05
N HIS A 20 2.96 13.90 4.27
CA HIS A 20 4.23 13.83 4.95
C HIS A 20 4.64 12.38 5.22
N ALA A 21 3.71 11.56 5.73
CA ALA A 21 3.95 10.13 5.96
C ALA A 21 4.27 9.39 4.65
N ALA A 22 3.58 9.71 3.55
CA ALA A 22 3.81 9.14 2.22
C ALA A 22 5.22 9.46 1.69
N GLY A 23 5.68 10.70 1.89
CA GLY A 23 7.05 11.10 1.56
C GLY A 23 8.11 10.34 2.35
N ARG A 24 7.86 10.09 3.64
CA ARG A 24 8.75 9.27 4.49
C ARG A 24 8.84 7.82 4.02
N LEU A 25 7.72 7.20 3.65
CA LEU A 25 7.70 5.84 3.09
C LEU A 25 8.53 5.76 1.79
N THR A 26 8.37 6.73 0.89
CA THR A 26 9.14 6.78 -0.35
C THR A 26 10.65 6.93 -0.08
N SER A 27 11.02 7.78 0.88
CA SER A 27 12.43 7.98 1.28
C SER A 27 13.05 6.72 1.90
N GLN A 28 12.27 6.00 2.70
CA GLN A 28 12.66 4.72 3.27
C GLN A 28 12.88 3.66 2.19
N ALA A 29 11.99 3.58 1.21
CA ALA A 29 12.15 2.70 0.06
C ALA A 29 13.46 3.01 -0.70
N CYS A 30 13.73 4.28 -1.01
CA CYS A 30 15.00 4.67 -1.63
C CYS A 30 16.23 4.21 -0.82
N THR A 31 16.15 4.27 0.52
CA THR A 31 17.24 3.82 1.40
C THR A 31 17.42 2.31 1.34
N ILE A 32 16.33 1.55 1.42
CA ILE A 32 16.35 0.08 1.35
C ILE A 32 16.87 -0.36 -0.02
N SER A 33 16.38 0.23 -1.10
CA SER A 33 16.74 -0.15 -2.46
C SER A 33 18.19 0.17 -2.79
N ALA A 34 18.72 1.31 -2.31
CA ALA A 34 20.13 1.63 -2.46
C ALA A 34 21.06 0.63 -1.74
N ARG A 35 20.60 0.01 -0.64
CA ARG A 35 21.39 -0.97 0.13
C ARG A 35 21.29 -2.39 -0.42
N HIS A 36 20.15 -2.75 -0.97
CA HIS A 36 19.81 -4.15 -1.23
C HIS A 36 19.60 -4.48 -2.71
N LEU A 37 19.36 -3.48 -3.57
CA LEU A 37 19.12 -3.67 -5.01
C LEU A 37 20.29 -3.08 -5.81
N GLN A 38 21.16 -3.96 -6.32
CA GLN A 38 22.35 -3.56 -7.09
C GLN A 38 22.00 -3.15 -8.53
N ASP A 39 21.02 -3.82 -9.14
CA ASP A 39 20.57 -3.50 -10.49
C ASP A 39 19.79 -2.18 -10.52
N GLY A 40 20.24 -1.25 -11.37
CA GLY A 40 19.67 0.09 -11.47
C GLY A 40 18.23 0.11 -11.96
N ILE A 41 17.86 -0.82 -12.85
CA ILE A 41 16.49 -0.93 -13.39
C ILE A 41 15.55 -1.41 -12.29
N THR A 42 15.91 -2.48 -11.61
CA THR A 42 15.19 -3.06 -10.47
C THR A 42 14.99 -2.05 -9.35
N ARG A 43 16.04 -1.32 -8.99
CA ARG A 43 15.98 -0.24 -8.00
C ARG A 43 14.98 0.87 -8.42
N SER A 44 15.01 1.25 -9.69
CA SER A 44 14.12 2.29 -10.24
C SER A 44 12.65 1.84 -10.22
N ILE A 45 12.37 0.61 -10.67
CA ILE A 45 11.01 0.02 -10.66
C ILE A 45 10.48 -0.03 -9.23
N PHE A 46 11.25 -0.58 -8.29
CA PHE A 46 10.84 -0.66 -6.89
C PHE A 46 10.52 0.71 -6.29
N ASN A 47 11.41 1.70 -6.46
CA ASN A 47 11.17 3.05 -5.92
C ASN A 47 9.92 3.69 -6.54
N ARG A 48 9.68 3.46 -7.83
CA ARG A 48 8.51 3.96 -8.55
C ARG A 48 7.21 3.33 -8.03
N GLU A 49 7.20 2.03 -7.80
CA GLU A 49 6.03 1.31 -7.25
C GLU A 49 5.66 1.82 -5.85
N VAL A 50 6.63 1.93 -4.95
CA VAL A 50 6.37 2.45 -3.60
C VAL A 50 5.89 3.92 -3.65
N ALA A 51 6.47 4.74 -4.51
CA ALA A 51 6.04 6.12 -4.69
C ALA A 51 4.60 6.22 -5.23
N TYR A 52 4.21 5.35 -6.18
CA TYR A 52 2.85 5.33 -6.69
C TYR A 52 1.83 4.90 -5.65
N TYR A 53 2.15 3.88 -4.86
CA TYR A 53 1.32 3.45 -3.75
C TYR A 53 1.13 4.55 -2.70
N ALA A 54 2.23 5.17 -2.26
CA ALA A 54 2.15 6.26 -1.29
C ALA A 54 1.27 7.42 -1.81
N ARG A 55 1.37 7.74 -3.11
CA ARG A 55 0.53 8.76 -3.77
C ARG A 55 -0.93 8.34 -3.91
N SER A 56 -1.22 7.06 -4.13
CA SER A 56 -2.61 6.59 -4.23
C SER A 56 -3.33 6.74 -2.89
N ILE A 57 -2.65 6.48 -1.76
CA ILE A 57 -3.23 6.68 -0.42
C ILE A 57 -3.56 8.16 -0.19
N VAL A 58 -2.64 9.07 -0.51
CA VAL A 58 -2.88 10.52 -0.39
C VAL A 58 -4.10 10.93 -1.22
N ARG A 59 -4.20 10.44 -2.46
CA ARG A 59 -5.33 10.71 -3.35
C ARG A 59 -6.64 10.14 -2.82
N ASP A 60 -6.62 8.93 -2.24
CA ASP A 60 -7.82 8.32 -1.66
C ASP A 60 -8.31 9.11 -0.43
N VAL A 61 -7.40 9.70 0.36
CA VAL A 61 -7.75 10.58 1.47
C VAL A 61 -8.27 11.94 0.99
N GLU A 62 -7.63 12.52 -0.04
CA GLU A 62 -8.07 13.76 -0.68
C GLU A 62 -9.47 13.63 -1.28
N GLN A 63 -9.77 12.51 -1.94
CA GLN A 63 -11.07 12.21 -2.54
C GLN A 63 -12.13 11.75 -1.53
N GLY A 64 -11.79 11.67 -0.24
CA GLY A 64 -12.69 11.19 0.81
C GLY A 64 -13.05 9.70 0.71
N LYS A 65 -12.31 8.92 -0.10
CA LYS A 65 -12.46 7.46 -0.20
C LYS A 65 -11.89 6.73 1.02
N LYS A 66 -10.87 7.33 1.66
CA LYS A 66 -10.24 6.86 2.89
C LYS A 66 -10.22 7.99 3.92
N THR A 67 -10.30 7.63 5.20
CA THR A 67 -10.03 8.61 6.27
C THR A 67 -8.53 8.84 6.40
N ALA A 68 -8.12 10.00 6.91
CA ALA A 68 -6.71 10.29 7.13
C ALA A 68 -6.04 9.28 8.07
N ASN A 69 -6.72 8.87 9.15
CA ASN A 69 -6.24 7.83 10.05
C ASN A 69 -6.02 6.50 9.33
N GLN A 70 -6.94 6.09 8.46
CA GLN A 70 -6.78 4.88 7.66
C GLN A 70 -5.58 5.00 6.71
N GLY A 71 -5.40 6.15 6.05
CA GLY A 71 -4.23 6.40 5.22
C GLY A 71 -2.91 6.32 6.00
N LEU A 72 -2.86 6.88 7.20
CA LEU A 72 -1.68 6.81 8.08
C LEU A 72 -1.37 5.38 8.53
N ILE A 73 -2.40 4.58 8.88
CA ILE A 73 -2.24 3.17 9.26
C ILE A 73 -1.68 2.36 8.10
N GLU A 74 -2.20 2.54 6.88
CA GLU A 74 -1.72 1.83 5.69
C GLU A 74 -0.26 2.19 5.38
N ILE A 75 0.08 3.48 5.38
CA ILE A 75 1.46 3.94 5.17
C ILE A 75 2.40 3.34 6.23
N LYS A 76 2.00 3.34 7.51
CA LYS A 76 2.84 2.81 8.61
C LYS A 76 3.00 1.29 8.52
N THR A 77 1.95 0.58 8.15
CA THR A 77 1.98 -0.86 7.92
C THR A 77 2.97 -1.18 6.81
N GLU A 78 2.95 -0.42 5.71
CA GLU A 78 3.89 -0.61 4.61
C GLU A 78 5.33 -0.28 5.02
N GLN A 79 5.56 0.78 5.82
CA GLN A 79 6.89 1.07 6.35
C GLN A 79 7.46 -0.11 7.16
N GLN A 80 6.63 -0.74 8.00
CA GLN A 80 7.03 -1.91 8.79
C GLN A 80 7.26 -3.14 7.91
N SER A 81 6.40 -3.35 6.92
CA SER A 81 6.51 -4.40 5.92
C SER A 81 7.84 -4.32 5.16
N LEU A 82 8.19 -3.13 4.63
CA LEU A 82 9.44 -2.91 3.92
C LEU A 82 10.67 -3.10 4.82
N LEU A 83 10.60 -2.71 6.10
CA LEU A 83 11.69 -2.94 7.04
C LEU A 83 11.88 -4.43 7.32
N ASN A 84 10.80 -5.15 7.62
CA ASN A 84 10.86 -6.58 7.92
C ASN A 84 11.35 -7.38 6.70
N GLN A 85 10.94 -6.97 5.51
CA GLN A 85 11.29 -7.62 4.25
C GLN A 85 12.58 -7.06 3.64
N SER A 86 13.25 -6.07 4.23
CA SER A 86 14.45 -5.43 3.65
C SER A 86 15.58 -6.42 3.33
N MET A 87 15.80 -7.40 4.20
CA MET A 87 16.74 -8.51 3.96
C MET A 87 16.28 -9.43 2.82
N GLU A 88 14.97 -9.63 2.66
CA GLU A 88 14.38 -10.47 1.63
C GLU A 88 14.31 -9.75 0.28
N ILE A 89 14.06 -8.44 0.25
CA ILE A 89 14.09 -7.57 -0.94
C ILE A 89 15.48 -7.64 -1.60
N GLY A 90 16.55 -7.69 -0.80
CA GLY A 90 17.91 -7.91 -1.31
C GLY A 90 18.18 -9.31 -1.86
N ARG A 91 17.45 -10.32 -1.38
CA ARG A 91 17.62 -11.73 -1.79
C ARG A 91 16.69 -12.16 -2.94
N LYS A 92 15.47 -11.62 -3.00
CA LYS A 92 14.39 -12.07 -3.90
C LYS A 92 13.95 -11.02 -4.93
N GLY A 93 14.42 -9.77 -4.84
CA GLY A 93 14.12 -8.72 -5.81
C GLY A 93 12.66 -8.23 -5.80
N ILE A 94 12.23 -7.63 -6.93
CA ILE A 94 10.99 -6.83 -7.12
C ILE A 94 9.70 -7.55 -6.66
N GLY A 95 9.68 -8.88 -6.65
CA GLY A 95 8.45 -9.68 -6.45
C GLY A 95 7.84 -9.61 -5.04
N VAL A 96 8.60 -9.27 -4.01
CA VAL A 96 8.13 -9.26 -2.61
C VAL A 96 7.29 -8.02 -2.30
N VAL A 97 7.60 -6.90 -2.96
CA VAL A 97 7.00 -5.60 -2.67
C VAL A 97 5.64 -5.46 -3.37
N ALA A 98 5.51 -6.02 -4.57
CA ALA A 98 4.25 -6.10 -5.28
C ALA A 98 3.15 -6.87 -4.52
N GLY A 99 3.53 -7.86 -3.68
CA GLY A 99 2.58 -8.65 -2.89
C GLY A 99 1.90 -7.89 -1.75
N ALA A 100 2.64 -7.04 -1.04
CA ALA A 100 2.07 -6.18 0.02
C ALA A 100 1.15 -5.10 -0.56
N LEU A 101 1.53 -4.56 -1.73
CA LEU A 101 0.75 -3.59 -2.50
C LEU A 101 -0.61 -4.14 -2.98
N GLN A 102 -0.66 -5.42 -3.36
CA GLN A 102 -1.91 -6.10 -3.72
C GLN A 102 -2.83 -6.31 -2.50
N ILE A 103 -2.27 -6.57 -1.31
CA ILE A 103 -3.06 -6.74 -0.08
C ILE A 103 -3.65 -5.42 0.41
N ALA A 104 -2.90 -4.31 0.40
CA ALA A 104 -3.46 -3.03 0.87
C ALA A 104 -4.56 -2.50 -0.06
N THR A 105 -4.41 -2.71 -1.37
CA THR A 105 -5.42 -2.35 -2.37
C THR A 105 -6.63 -3.30 -2.32
N GLY A 106 -6.43 -4.60 -2.12
CA GLY A 106 -7.50 -5.61 -2.03
C GLY A 106 -8.25 -5.64 -0.69
N ALA A 107 -7.55 -5.47 0.44
CA ALA A 107 -8.14 -5.54 1.78
C ALA A 107 -8.86 -4.24 2.17
N GLY A 108 -8.43 -3.07 1.66
CA GLY A 108 -9.15 -1.82 1.86
C GLY A 108 -10.56 -1.84 1.27
N ILE A 109 -10.73 -2.55 0.15
CA ILE A 109 -12.05 -2.79 -0.47
C ILE A 109 -12.87 -3.78 0.37
N CYS A 110 -12.25 -4.83 0.93
CA CYS A 110 -12.94 -5.83 1.74
C CYS A 110 -13.39 -5.32 3.13
N TYR A 111 -12.69 -4.36 3.72
CA TYR A 111 -13.07 -3.81 5.03
C TYR A 111 -14.08 -2.66 4.92
N ALA A 112 -14.03 -1.90 3.82
CA ALA A 112 -14.99 -0.81 3.56
C ALA A 112 -16.31 -1.31 2.95
N SER A 113 -16.29 -2.44 2.25
CA SER A 113 -17.49 -3.08 1.70
C SER A 113 -17.97 -4.13 2.69
N VAL A 114 -19.16 -3.97 3.24
CA VAL A 114 -19.81 -4.93 4.13
C VAL A 114 -19.84 -6.34 3.49
N GLY A 115 -18.83 -7.15 3.76
CA GLY A 115 -18.82 -8.61 3.67
C GLY A 115 -18.88 -9.33 2.30
N THR A 116 -19.25 -8.72 1.17
CA THR A 116 -19.60 -9.52 -0.03
C THR A 116 -18.67 -9.39 -1.24
N LEU A 117 -17.98 -8.25 -1.43
CA LEU A 117 -17.10 -8.05 -2.60
C LEU A 117 -15.76 -8.81 -2.51
N CYS A 118 -15.29 -9.13 -1.29
CA CYS A 118 -14.08 -9.92 -1.07
C CYS A 118 -14.21 -11.35 -1.59
N LEU A 119 -15.40 -11.94 -1.44
CA LEU A 119 -15.66 -13.34 -1.79
C LEU A 119 -15.93 -13.55 -3.28
N ILE A 120 -16.48 -12.54 -3.97
CA ILE A 120 -16.86 -12.68 -5.39
C ILE A 120 -15.73 -12.26 -6.34
N ALA A 121 -14.93 -11.23 -5.97
CA ALA A 121 -13.84 -10.73 -6.82
C ALA A 121 -12.44 -11.16 -6.37
N GLY A 122 -12.25 -11.65 -5.14
CA GLY A 122 -10.96 -12.17 -4.66
C GLY A 122 -10.67 -13.59 -5.11
N VAL A 123 -11.69 -14.43 -5.28
CA VAL A 123 -11.55 -15.84 -5.70
C VAL A 123 -11.07 -15.98 -7.17
N PRO A 124 -11.53 -15.20 -8.16
CA PRO A 124 -11.09 -15.39 -9.54
C PRO A 124 -9.63 -15.01 -9.80
N LEU A 125 -9.01 -14.16 -8.98
CA LEU A 125 -7.60 -13.79 -9.16
C LEU A 125 -6.61 -14.85 -8.67
N MET A 126 -7.07 -15.83 -7.87
CA MET A 126 -6.28 -17.03 -7.54
C MET A 126 -6.36 -18.10 -8.64
N ALA A 127 -7.33 -18.01 -9.55
CA ALA A 127 -7.56 -19.00 -10.59
C ALA A 127 -6.71 -18.79 -11.86
N HIS A 128 -5.93 -17.70 -11.97
CA HIS A 128 -5.02 -17.49 -13.10
C HIS A 128 -3.69 -18.27 -12.99
N GLY A 129 -3.47 -19.04 -11.92
CA GLY A 129 -2.31 -19.92 -11.76
C GLY A 129 -2.55 -21.40 -12.04
N ALA A 130 -3.81 -21.83 -12.21
CA ALA A 130 -4.17 -23.26 -12.21
C ALA A 130 -4.59 -23.82 -13.58
N TRP A 131 -4.09 -23.27 -14.69
CA TRP A 131 -4.38 -23.79 -16.03
C TRP A 131 -3.15 -23.92 -16.94
N ARG A 132 -2.06 -24.46 -16.37
CA ARG A 132 -0.93 -25.04 -17.12
C ARG A 132 -0.50 -26.36 -16.45
N LYS A 133 -1.35 -27.38 -16.53
CA LYS A 133 -1.06 -28.75 -17.01
C LYS A 133 -2.17 -29.72 -16.61
#